data_AF-A0AAE0FBR3-F1
#
_entry.id   AF-A0AAE0FBR3-F1
#
_cell.length_a   1.000
_cell.length_b   1.000
_cell.length_c   1.000
_cell.angle_alpha   90.00
_cell.angle_beta   90.00
_cell.angle_gamma   90.00
#
_symmetry.space_group_name_H-M   'P 1'
#
loop_
_entity.id
_entity.type
_entity.pdbx_description
1 polymer ?
#
loop_
_entity_poly.entity_id
_entity_poly.type
_entity_poly.pdbx_seq_one_letter_code
_entity_poly.pdbx_strand_id
1 'polypeptide(L)'
;FDVLNPDEVLQGEHPRFRERGPYVYNAHKKKLNVTFQETEEDLMISYLDFEYYTFNREKTPADLDPQTDVLTIADPLLQTYERALRVPNPLITMITSKAIVKGCIEKFNRTIFRAYTVDDLLFGFAPDDFEKCTLFPLPFPGLLGNNTEDAVRQAGATYNRTIYSGRDDKEKMWTYKSFGNDEYINKYAAPMKVGGTAGDSFPLFLSDTQKRQGLDTWAPQAKRVMADLNSARALNSAGSQLNT
;
A
#
# COMPACT_ATOMS: atom_id res chain seq x y z
N PHE A 1 12.76 6.80 6.39
CA PHE A 1 14.11 6.88 6.98
C PHE A 1 15.06 7.44 5.93
N ASP A 2 15.78 8.50 6.31
CA ASP A 2 16.79 9.16 5.48
C ASP A 2 18.15 8.49 5.70
N VAL A 3 18.84 8.09 4.63
CA VAL A 3 20.18 7.49 4.68
C VAL A 3 21.22 8.60 4.78
N LEU A 4 22.01 8.59 5.86
CA LEU A 4 22.98 9.66 6.16
C LEU A 4 24.38 9.41 5.58
N ASN A 5 24.68 8.18 5.15
CA ASN A 5 26.01 7.75 4.73
C ASN A 5 25.97 6.85 3.47
N PRO A 6 25.33 7.29 2.37
CA PRO A 6 25.12 6.46 1.19
C PRO A 6 26.45 5.98 0.56
N ASP A 7 27.48 6.82 0.53
CA ASP A 7 28.77 6.48 -0.09
C ASP A 7 29.54 5.42 0.72
N GLU A 8 29.51 5.51 2.05
CA GLU A 8 30.13 4.53 2.94
C GLU A 8 29.38 3.18 2.86
N VAL A 9 28.06 3.21 2.72
CA VAL A 9 27.26 1.98 2.53
C VAL A 9 27.65 1.28 1.23
N LEU A 10 27.93 2.04 0.16
CA LEU A 10 28.44 1.46 -1.10
C LEU A 10 29.83 0.82 -0.94
N GLN A 11 30.59 1.21 0.09
CA GLN A 11 31.89 0.63 0.44
C GLN A 11 31.77 -0.56 1.42
N GLY A 12 30.56 -0.89 1.86
CA GLY A 12 30.28 -2.03 2.76
C GLY A 12 30.07 -1.66 4.23
N GLU A 13 30.07 -0.37 4.58
CA GLU A 13 29.80 0.10 5.93
C GLU A 13 28.31 -0.02 6.30
N HIS A 14 28.02 0.00 7.61
CA HIS A 14 26.63 -0.06 8.09
C HIS A 14 25.85 1.24 7.78
N PRO A 15 24.60 1.12 7.31
CA PRO A 15 23.77 2.30 7.05
C PRO A 15 23.36 2.99 8.34
N ARG A 16 23.49 4.32 8.36
CA ARG A 16 23.03 5.23 9.40
C ARG A 16 21.77 5.91 8.90
N PHE A 17 20.72 5.86 9.73
CA PHE A 17 19.42 6.39 9.37
C PHE A 17 19.02 7.54 10.29
N ARG A 18 18.22 8.46 9.75
CA ARG A 18 17.46 9.44 10.51
C ARG A 18 15.99 9.30 10.20
N GLU A 19 15.16 9.27 11.24
CA GLU A 19 13.72 9.39 11.09
C GLU A 19 13.36 10.84 10.75
N ARG A 20 12.52 11.04 9.73
CA ARG A 20 11.99 12.36 9.35
C ARG A 20 10.47 12.24 9.27
N GLY A 21 9.77 13.02 10.08
CA GLY A 21 8.31 12.98 10.21
C GLY A 21 7.85 13.45 11.58
N PRO A 22 6.52 13.40 11.84
CA PRO A 22 5.48 12.90 10.96
C PRO A 22 5.08 13.91 9.87
N TYR A 23 4.84 13.43 8.65
CA TYR A 23 4.09 14.17 7.62
C TYR A 23 2.65 13.69 7.69
N VAL A 24 1.74 14.57 8.11
CA VAL A 24 0.37 14.18 8.41
C VAL A 24 -0.52 14.42 7.19
N TYR A 25 -1.33 13.41 6.85
CA TYR A 25 -2.31 13.48 5.76
C TYR A 25 -3.69 13.10 6.26
N ASN A 26 -4.72 13.77 5.77
CA ASN A 26 -6.11 13.34 5.93
C ASN A 26 -6.45 12.36 4.81
N ALA A 27 -6.84 11.14 5.17
CA ALA A 27 -7.34 10.14 4.23
C ALA A 27 -8.84 10.34 3.99
N HIS A 28 -9.23 10.45 2.71
CA HIS A 28 -10.61 10.57 2.28
C HIS A 28 -11.03 9.25 1.65
N LYS A 29 -11.99 8.55 2.26
CA LYS A 29 -12.44 7.22 1.84
C LYS A 29 -13.91 7.23 1.47
N LYS A 30 -14.27 6.60 0.35
CA LYS A 30 -15.64 6.42 -0.11
C LYS A 30 -15.82 5.05 -0.77
N LYS A 31 -16.98 4.43 -0.58
CA LYS A 31 -17.38 3.23 -1.30
C LYS A 31 -18.25 3.65 -2.49
N LEU A 32 -17.84 3.26 -3.69
CA LEU A 32 -18.53 3.57 -4.95
C LEU A 32 -19.17 2.32 -5.54
N ASN A 33 -20.18 2.51 -6.39
CA ASN A 33 -20.88 1.45 -7.12
C ASN A 33 -21.31 0.29 -6.22
N VAL A 34 -21.88 0.63 -5.06
CA VAL A 34 -22.35 -0.36 -4.10
C VAL A 34 -23.50 -1.14 -4.70
N THR A 35 -23.36 -2.47 -4.73
CA THR A 35 -24.36 -3.40 -5.24
C THR A 35 -24.60 -4.50 -4.21
N PHE A 36 -25.83 -4.96 -4.14
CA PHE A 36 -26.23 -6.07 -3.28
C PHE A 36 -26.43 -7.30 -4.16
N GLN A 37 -25.79 -8.41 -3.79
CA GLN A 37 -25.82 -9.67 -4.52
C GLN A 37 -26.35 -10.74 -3.57
N GLU A 38 -27.49 -11.31 -3.90
CA GLU A 38 -28.13 -12.34 -3.10
C GLU A 38 -27.94 -13.69 -3.79
N THR A 39 -27.40 -14.66 -3.04
CA THR A 39 -27.44 -16.08 -3.40
C THR A 39 -28.43 -16.81 -2.50
N GLU A 40 -28.64 -18.11 -2.74
CA GLU A 40 -29.47 -18.94 -1.87
C GLU A 40 -28.98 -18.99 -0.42
N GLU A 41 -27.67 -18.78 -0.19
CA GLU A 41 -27.01 -18.95 1.10
C GLU A 41 -26.60 -17.63 1.78
N ASP A 42 -26.24 -16.60 1.01
CA ASP A 42 -25.65 -15.37 1.56
C ASP A 42 -26.09 -14.11 0.78
N LEU A 43 -26.35 -13.02 1.51
CA LEU A 43 -26.39 -11.67 0.97
C LEU A 43 -25.01 -11.02 1.07
N MET A 44 -24.48 -10.63 -0.08
CA MET A 44 -23.17 -10.02 -0.24
C MET A 44 -23.29 -8.58 -0.75
N ILE A 45 -22.27 -7.78 -0.45
CA ILE A 45 -22.16 -6.39 -0.88
C ILE A 45 -20.88 -6.27 -1.71
N SER A 46 -21.00 -5.82 -2.95
CA SER A 46 -19.85 -5.49 -3.79
C SER A 46 -19.72 -3.98 -3.96
N TYR A 47 -18.50 -3.48 -3.87
CA TYR A 47 -18.18 -2.06 -4.00
C TYR A 47 -16.76 -1.84 -4.51
N LEU A 48 -16.52 -0.62 -4.95
CA LEU A 48 -15.20 -0.10 -5.30
C LEU A 48 -14.73 0.84 -4.21
N ASP A 49 -13.51 0.64 -3.71
CA ASP A 49 -12.91 1.61 -2.79
C ASP A 49 -12.34 2.80 -3.56
N PHE A 50 -12.65 3.98 -3.05
CA PHE A 50 -12.19 5.26 -3.54
C PHE A 50 -11.44 5.95 -2.40
N GLU A 51 -10.14 6.18 -2.58
CA GLU A 51 -9.27 6.70 -1.53
C GLU A 51 -8.24 7.68 -2.08
N TYR A 52 -8.11 8.84 -1.43
CA TYR A 52 -7.06 9.81 -1.69
C TYR A 52 -6.62 10.51 -0.40
N TYR A 53 -5.46 11.16 -0.45
CA TYR A 53 -4.83 11.77 0.73
C TYR A 53 -4.56 13.25 0.50
N THR A 54 -4.90 14.09 1.48
CA THR A 54 -4.63 15.53 1.44
C THR A 54 -3.70 15.92 2.57
N PHE A 55 -2.68 16.72 2.26
CA PHE A 55 -1.69 17.12 3.26
C PHE A 55 -2.34 17.97 4.37
N ASN A 56 -2.06 17.60 5.62
CA ASN A 56 -2.53 18.30 6.80
C ASN A 56 -1.39 19.14 7.39
N ARG A 57 -1.31 20.40 6.96
CA ARG A 57 -0.27 21.32 7.40
C ARG A 57 -0.34 21.62 8.90
N GLU A 58 -1.53 21.71 9.46
CA GLU A 58 -1.75 22.08 10.87
C GLU A 58 -1.22 21.02 11.84
N LYS A 59 -1.26 19.74 11.45
CA LYS A 59 -0.79 18.61 12.26
C LYS A 59 0.66 18.20 11.95
N THR A 60 1.26 18.78 10.91
CA THR A 60 2.65 18.54 10.53
C THR A 60 3.54 19.61 11.16
N PRO A 61 4.66 19.25 11.83
CA PRO A 61 5.61 20.22 12.39
C PRO A 61 6.00 21.32 11.39
N ALA A 62 6.13 22.55 11.87
CA ALA A 62 6.30 23.74 11.04
C ALA A 62 7.61 23.73 10.21
N ASP A 63 8.63 23.02 10.67
CA ASP A 63 9.92 22.84 10.01
C ASP A 63 9.91 21.75 8.92
N LEU A 64 8.80 21.02 8.76
CA LEU A 64 8.64 19.97 7.77
C LEU A 64 7.70 20.39 6.64
N ASP A 65 8.09 20.07 5.41
CA ASP A 65 7.31 20.27 4.19
C ASP A 65 7.62 19.14 3.20
N PRO A 66 6.63 18.29 2.87
CA PRO A 66 6.86 17.12 2.02
C PRO A 66 7.29 17.45 0.59
N GLN A 67 7.00 18.65 0.09
CA GLN A 67 7.36 19.08 -1.27
C GLN A 67 8.83 19.51 -1.38
N THR A 68 9.42 19.97 -0.28
CA THR A 68 10.81 20.45 -0.26
C THR A 68 11.75 19.51 0.49
N ASP A 69 11.21 18.71 1.41
CA ASP A 69 11.99 17.79 2.21
C ASP A 69 12.48 16.62 1.39
N VAL A 70 13.81 16.56 1.24
CA VAL A 70 14.50 15.51 0.51
C VAL A 70 14.94 14.39 1.45
N LEU A 71 14.75 13.15 1.01
CA LEU A 71 15.25 11.93 1.63
C LEU A 71 16.18 11.20 0.68
N THR A 72 17.33 10.75 1.17
CA THR A 72 18.20 9.82 0.44
C THR A 72 17.76 8.39 0.77
N ILE A 73 17.32 7.64 -0.24
CA ILE A 73 16.89 6.25 -0.09
C ILE A 73 17.49 5.36 -1.17
N ALA A 74 17.42 4.04 -0.97
CA ALA A 74 17.71 3.09 -2.03
C ALA A 74 16.67 3.25 -3.16
N ASP A 75 17.15 3.49 -4.37
CA ASP A 75 16.33 3.82 -5.54
C ASP A 75 15.35 2.68 -5.85
N PRO A 76 14.03 2.89 -5.66
CA PRO A 76 13.03 1.83 -5.87
C PRO A 76 12.92 1.42 -7.35
N LEU A 77 13.18 2.32 -8.28
CA LEU A 77 13.10 2.01 -9.71
C LEU A 77 14.29 1.15 -10.16
N LEU A 78 15.51 1.48 -9.70
CA LEU A 78 16.68 0.65 -9.98
C LEU A 78 16.53 -0.78 -9.43
N GLN A 79 15.98 -0.92 -8.22
CA GLN A 79 15.64 -2.23 -7.64
C GLN A 79 14.59 -2.98 -8.48
N THR A 80 13.63 -2.27 -9.08
CA THR A 80 12.63 -2.85 -9.97
C THR A 80 13.26 -3.37 -11.26
N TYR A 81 14.16 -2.62 -11.89
CA TYR A 81 14.91 -3.09 -13.06
C TYR A 81 15.78 -4.31 -12.73
N GLU A 82 16.47 -4.29 -11.59
CA GLU A 82 17.25 -5.41 -11.07
C GLU A 82 16.38 -6.67 -10.91
N ARG A 83 15.21 -6.53 -10.29
CA ARG A 83 14.27 -7.63 -10.13
C ARG A 83 13.77 -8.15 -11.47
N ALA A 84 13.41 -7.26 -12.40
CA ALA A 84 12.91 -7.63 -13.72
C ALA A 84 13.94 -8.45 -14.52
N LEU A 85 15.22 -8.12 -14.41
CA LEU A 85 16.33 -8.87 -15.02
C LEU A 85 16.42 -10.33 -14.55
N ARG A 86 15.92 -10.63 -13.35
CA ARG A 86 15.92 -11.98 -12.75
C ARG A 86 14.62 -12.76 -12.98
N VAL A 87 13.60 -12.15 -13.58
CA VAL A 87 12.34 -12.85 -13.86
C VAL A 87 12.52 -13.74 -15.09
N PRO A 88 12.29 -15.06 -15.01
CA PRO A 88 12.40 -15.97 -16.15
C PRO A 88 11.17 -15.85 -17.06
N ASN A 89 10.97 -14.68 -17.66
CA ASN A 89 9.90 -14.40 -18.61
C ASN A 89 10.50 -13.75 -19.87
N PRO A 90 10.35 -14.36 -21.05
CA PRO A 90 11.01 -13.91 -22.27
C PRO A 90 10.59 -12.50 -22.71
N LEU A 91 9.34 -12.08 -22.46
CA LEU A 91 8.88 -10.73 -22.77
C LEU A 91 9.53 -9.70 -21.85
N ILE A 92 9.62 -10.00 -20.54
CA ILE A 92 10.28 -9.13 -19.57
C ILE A 92 11.78 -9.04 -19.88
N THR A 93 12.45 -10.17 -20.12
CA THR A 93 13.87 -10.19 -20.49
C THR A 93 14.16 -9.40 -21.77
N MET A 94 13.25 -9.40 -22.75
CA MET A 94 13.40 -8.63 -23.98
C MET A 94 13.39 -7.12 -23.72
N ILE A 95 12.45 -6.62 -22.90
CA ILE A 95 12.30 -5.18 -22.63
C ILE A 95 13.26 -4.66 -21.53
N THR A 96 13.74 -5.53 -20.64
CA THR A 96 14.72 -5.22 -19.60
C THR A 96 16.07 -5.84 -19.92
N SER A 97 16.62 -5.59 -21.12
CA SER A 97 17.91 -6.21 -21.47
C SER A 97 19.03 -5.70 -20.54
N LYS A 98 19.86 -6.63 -20.03
CA LYS A 98 20.95 -6.30 -19.10
C LYS A 98 21.94 -5.28 -19.69
N ALA A 99 22.21 -5.38 -20.99
CA ALA A 99 23.12 -4.47 -21.69
C ALA A 99 22.58 -3.04 -21.74
N ILE A 100 21.29 -2.85 -22.01
CA ILE A 100 20.67 -1.52 -22.09
C ILE A 100 20.60 -0.89 -20.71
N VAL A 101 20.11 -1.62 -19.71
CA VAL A 101 20.04 -1.11 -18.33
C VAL A 101 21.43 -0.70 -17.85
N LYS A 102 22.46 -1.56 -18.07
CA LYS A 102 23.85 -1.22 -17.71
C LYS A 102 24.36 0.01 -18.45
N GLY A 103 24.14 0.10 -19.76
CA GLY A 103 24.56 1.25 -20.56
C GLY A 103 23.90 2.56 -20.13
N CYS A 104 22.62 2.54 -19.74
CA CYS A 104 21.94 3.70 -19.17
C CYS A 104 22.49 4.05 -17.78
N ILE A 105 22.79 3.06 -16.92
CA ILE A 105 23.40 3.31 -15.61
C ILE A 105 24.74 4.05 -15.79
N GLU A 106 25.59 3.59 -16.71
CA GLU A 106 26.88 4.21 -17.01
C GLU A 106 26.71 5.62 -17.61
N LYS A 107 25.79 5.79 -18.57
CA LYS A 107 25.53 7.07 -19.24
C LYS A 107 25.07 8.16 -18.27
N PHE A 108 24.21 7.82 -17.31
CA PHE A 108 23.62 8.76 -16.37
C PHE A 108 24.29 8.75 -14.99
N ASN A 109 25.37 7.97 -14.81
CA ASN A 109 26.05 7.77 -13.54
C ASN A 109 25.06 7.43 -12.40
N ARG A 110 24.11 6.53 -12.66
CA ARG A 110 23.03 6.19 -11.72
C ARG A 110 23.57 5.30 -10.60
N THR A 111 23.37 5.72 -9.34
CA THR A 111 23.79 4.96 -8.15
C THR A 111 22.59 4.28 -7.46
N ILE A 112 22.87 3.44 -6.46
CA ILE A 112 21.81 2.73 -5.69
C ILE A 112 21.04 3.71 -4.80
N PHE A 113 21.64 4.81 -4.36
CA PHE A 113 20.99 5.80 -3.50
C PHE A 113 20.61 7.03 -4.30
N ARG A 114 19.37 7.49 -4.11
CA ARG A 114 18.87 8.71 -4.76
C ARG A 114 18.08 9.55 -3.77
N ALA A 115 18.22 10.85 -3.96
CA ALA A 115 17.43 11.89 -3.31
C ALA A 115 16.05 12.01 -3.97
N TYR A 116 15.00 11.93 -3.16
CA TYR A 116 13.61 12.14 -3.56
C TYR A 116 12.94 13.10 -2.59
N THR A 117 11.98 13.90 -3.05
CA THR A 117 11.10 14.60 -2.13
C THR A 117 10.17 13.60 -1.44
N VAL A 118 9.65 13.95 -0.26
CA VAL A 118 8.67 13.10 0.43
C VAL A 118 7.41 12.95 -0.41
N ASP A 119 6.97 14.02 -1.09
CA ASP A 119 5.80 13.99 -1.96
C ASP A 119 5.98 13.00 -3.13
N ASP A 120 7.14 13.03 -3.80
CA ASP A 120 7.48 12.07 -4.88
C ASP A 120 7.40 10.61 -4.40
N LEU A 121 7.86 10.35 -3.18
CA LEU A 121 7.81 8.99 -2.61
C LEU A 121 6.38 8.58 -2.24
N LEU A 122 5.53 9.50 -1.80
CA LEU A 122 4.16 9.19 -1.39
C LEU A 122 3.21 9.07 -2.58
N PHE A 123 3.33 9.94 -3.59
CA PHE A 123 2.37 10.06 -4.69
C PHE A 123 2.93 9.74 -6.07
N GLY A 124 4.23 9.45 -6.14
CA GLY A 124 4.85 8.99 -7.36
C GLY A 124 5.50 10.11 -8.16
N PHE A 125 6.26 9.69 -9.16
CA PHE A 125 6.96 10.59 -10.06
C PHE A 125 7.07 9.98 -11.45
N ALA A 126 7.15 10.85 -12.46
CA ALA A 126 7.29 10.46 -13.86
C ALA A 126 8.72 9.96 -14.16
N PRO A 127 8.89 9.12 -15.20
CA PRO A 127 10.21 8.69 -15.67
C PRO A 127 11.13 9.88 -15.98
N ASP A 128 12.34 9.88 -15.43
CA ASP A 128 13.41 10.81 -15.79
C ASP A 128 14.21 10.30 -17.00
N ASP A 129 15.29 10.99 -17.37
CA ASP A 129 16.07 10.66 -18.56
C ASP A 129 16.78 9.30 -18.48
N PHE A 130 17.10 8.82 -17.27
CA PHE A 130 17.59 7.46 -17.07
C PHE A 130 16.48 6.44 -17.39
N GLU A 131 15.27 6.60 -16.83
CA GLU A 131 14.19 5.65 -17.10
C GLU A 131 13.79 5.68 -18.59
N LYS A 132 13.77 6.86 -19.23
CA LYS A 132 13.53 7.02 -20.67
C LYS A 132 14.62 6.40 -21.56
N CYS A 133 15.84 6.29 -21.05
CA CYS A 133 16.93 5.59 -21.74
C CYS A 133 16.69 4.07 -21.77
N THR A 134 15.98 3.54 -20.77
CA THR A 134 15.59 2.13 -20.79
C THR A 134 14.49 1.90 -21.84
N LEU A 135 14.42 0.70 -22.43
CA LEU A 135 13.32 0.32 -23.34
C LEU A 135 11.98 0.12 -22.60
N PHE A 136 11.94 0.40 -21.30
CA PHE A 136 10.78 0.22 -20.45
C PHE A 136 10.75 1.30 -19.36
N PRO A 137 10.44 2.56 -19.72
CA PRO A 137 10.35 3.65 -18.76
C PRO A 137 9.20 3.40 -17.79
N LEU A 138 9.53 3.17 -16.52
CA LEU A 138 8.56 2.92 -15.46
C LEU A 138 8.33 4.18 -14.64
N PRO A 139 7.07 4.65 -14.50
CA PRO A 139 6.76 5.64 -13.48
C PRO A 139 6.88 4.98 -12.10
N PHE A 140 7.21 5.77 -11.08
CA PHE A 140 7.02 5.33 -9.71
C PHE A 140 5.58 5.68 -9.28
N PRO A 141 4.75 4.72 -8.85
CA PRO A 141 3.34 4.98 -8.56
C PRO A 141 3.09 5.64 -7.20
N GLY A 142 4.14 5.84 -6.38
CA GLY A 142 3.99 6.32 -5.01
C GLY A 142 3.56 5.24 -4.03
N LEU A 143 3.82 5.46 -2.74
CA LEU A 143 3.43 4.54 -1.65
C LEU A 143 1.94 4.63 -1.29
N LEU A 144 1.35 5.83 -1.36
CA LEU A 144 -0.08 6.08 -1.11
C LEU A 144 -0.88 6.15 -2.42
N GLY A 145 -0.20 6.47 -3.53
CA GLY A 145 -0.83 6.60 -4.84
C GLY A 145 -1.40 7.99 -5.06
N ASN A 146 -2.67 8.22 -4.69
CA ASN A 146 -3.41 9.41 -5.13
C ASN A 146 -3.50 10.50 -4.05
N ASN A 147 -3.20 11.74 -4.45
CA ASN A 147 -3.32 12.95 -3.60
C ASN A 147 -4.56 13.82 -3.90
N THR A 148 -5.35 13.48 -4.91
CA THR A 148 -6.55 14.23 -5.30
C THR A 148 -7.68 13.32 -5.75
N GLU A 149 -8.92 13.82 -5.68
CA GLU A 149 -10.09 13.09 -6.18
C GLU A 149 -9.96 12.79 -7.68
N ASP A 150 -9.49 13.76 -8.47
CA ASP A 150 -9.32 13.61 -9.91
C ASP A 150 -8.23 12.59 -10.27
N ALA A 151 -7.14 12.53 -9.52
CA ALA A 151 -6.10 11.52 -9.71
C ALA A 151 -6.66 10.09 -9.55
N VAL A 152 -7.52 9.86 -8.55
CA VAL A 152 -8.19 8.56 -8.38
C VAL A 152 -9.12 8.26 -9.56
N ARG A 153 -9.88 9.26 -10.03
CA ARG A 153 -10.79 9.09 -11.17
C ARG A 153 -10.04 8.75 -12.46
N GLN A 154 -8.86 9.34 -12.67
CA GLN A 154 -8.00 9.06 -13.82
C GLN A 154 -7.30 7.69 -13.72
N ALA A 155 -6.83 7.32 -12.52
CA ALA A 155 -6.19 6.03 -12.27
C ALA A 155 -7.18 4.85 -12.41
N GLY A 156 -8.48 5.11 -12.21
CA GLY A 156 -9.52 4.09 -12.16
C GLY A 156 -9.64 3.48 -10.76
N ALA A 157 -10.84 3.04 -10.41
CA ALA A 157 -11.08 2.42 -9.11
C ALA A 157 -10.24 1.15 -8.92
N THR A 158 -9.65 0.99 -7.74
CA THR A 158 -8.47 0.13 -7.53
C THR A 158 -8.78 -1.35 -7.61
N TYR A 159 -9.79 -1.82 -6.86
CA TYR A 159 -10.18 -3.22 -6.80
C TYR A 159 -11.66 -3.36 -6.48
N ASN A 160 -12.36 -4.24 -7.20
CA ASN A 160 -13.69 -4.69 -6.83
C ASN A 160 -13.59 -5.56 -5.57
N ARG A 161 -14.39 -5.24 -4.55
CA ARG A 161 -14.40 -5.92 -3.26
C ARG A 161 -15.78 -6.47 -3.01
N THR A 162 -15.85 -7.72 -2.57
CA THR A 162 -17.10 -8.34 -2.16
C THR A 162 -16.98 -8.79 -0.71
N ILE A 163 -17.90 -8.32 0.12
CA ILE A 163 -17.98 -8.65 1.55
C ILE A 163 -19.33 -9.30 1.87
N TYR A 164 -19.37 -10.05 2.97
CA TYR A 164 -20.63 -10.56 3.51
C TYR A 164 -21.37 -9.46 4.28
N SER A 165 -22.68 -9.32 4.03
CA SER A 165 -23.52 -8.35 4.74
C SER A 165 -23.79 -8.73 6.20
N GLY A 166 -23.66 -10.01 6.54
CA GLY A 166 -23.99 -10.56 7.85
C GLY A 166 -25.49 -10.83 8.07
N ARG A 167 -26.33 -10.71 7.03
CA ARG A 167 -27.77 -10.99 7.12
C ARG A 167 -28.03 -12.45 7.53
N ASP A 168 -27.36 -13.37 6.85
CA ASP A 168 -27.61 -14.81 6.99
C ASP A 168 -26.70 -15.42 8.07
N ASP A 169 -25.45 -14.95 8.15
CA ASP A 169 -24.50 -15.29 9.22
C ASP A 169 -23.80 -14.03 9.76
N LYS A 170 -24.20 -13.61 10.97
CA LYS A 170 -23.63 -12.44 11.65
C LYS A 170 -22.15 -12.57 11.94
N GLU A 171 -21.59 -13.78 12.05
CA GLU A 171 -20.16 -13.98 12.30
C GLU A 171 -19.32 -13.65 11.07
N LYS A 172 -19.90 -13.73 9.86
CA LYS A 172 -19.26 -13.34 8.60
C LYS A 172 -19.37 -11.85 8.31
N MET A 173 -20.15 -11.08 9.08
CA MET A 173 -20.40 -9.67 8.80
C MET A 173 -19.10 -8.88 8.56
N TRP A 174 -19.05 -8.09 7.49
CA TRP A 174 -17.88 -7.29 7.07
C TRP A 174 -16.65 -8.08 6.60
N THR A 175 -16.69 -9.41 6.61
CA THR A 175 -15.56 -10.22 6.13
C THR A 175 -15.53 -10.25 4.60
N TYR A 176 -14.32 -10.29 4.04
CA TYR A 176 -14.13 -10.42 2.61
C TYR A 176 -14.48 -11.82 2.11
N LYS A 177 -15.23 -11.86 1.02
CA LYS A 177 -15.37 -13.04 0.16
C LYS A 177 -14.30 -13.04 -0.93
N SER A 178 -14.15 -11.91 -1.63
CA SER A 178 -13.22 -11.80 -2.75
C SER A 178 -12.59 -10.40 -2.86
N PHE A 179 -11.41 -10.37 -3.49
CA PHE A 179 -10.64 -9.16 -3.73
C PHE A 179 -10.16 -9.16 -5.20
N GLY A 180 -10.58 -8.17 -5.97
CA GLY A 180 -10.30 -8.14 -7.42
C GLY A 180 -10.99 -9.27 -8.18
N ASN A 181 -12.16 -9.73 -7.70
CA ASN A 181 -12.89 -10.93 -8.12
C ASN A 181 -12.24 -12.27 -7.77
N ASP A 182 -11.05 -12.28 -7.16
CA ASP A 182 -10.38 -13.50 -6.72
C ASP A 182 -10.77 -13.84 -5.28
N GLU A 183 -11.15 -15.09 -5.03
CA GLU A 183 -11.31 -15.64 -3.66
C GLU A 183 -10.00 -16.21 -3.11
N TYR A 184 -9.02 -16.45 -3.98
CA TYR A 184 -7.70 -16.98 -3.63
C TYR A 184 -6.60 -16.22 -4.37
N ILE A 185 -5.59 -15.76 -3.62
CA ILE A 185 -4.43 -15.07 -4.16
C ILE A 185 -3.27 -16.04 -4.34
N ASN A 186 -2.88 -16.26 -5.60
CA ASN A 186 -1.78 -17.15 -5.99
C ASN A 186 -0.40 -16.44 -5.98
N LYS A 187 -0.15 -15.59 -4.99
CA LYS A 187 1.14 -14.86 -4.82
C LYS A 187 2.08 -15.52 -3.82
N TYR A 188 1.56 -16.44 -3.02
CA TYR A 188 2.32 -17.20 -2.02
C TYR A 188 2.54 -18.63 -2.48
N ALA A 189 3.46 -19.34 -1.81
CA ALA A 189 3.77 -20.74 -2.12
C ALA A 189 2.52 -21.64 -2.05
N ALA A 190 1.63 -21.39 -1.09
CA ALA A 190 0.29 -21.93 -1.05
C ALA A 190 -0.73 -20.82 -1.37
N PRO A 191 -1.78 -21.08 -2.17
CA PRO A 191 -2.85 -20.11 -2.43
C PRO A 191 -3.41 -19.53 -1.13
N MET A 192 -3.43 -18.21 -1.02
CA MET A 192 -3.93 -17.51 0.16
C MET A 192 -5.41 -17.21 -0.04
N LYS A 193 -6.29 -17.79 0.79
CA LYS A 193 -7.72 -17.47 0.76
C LYS A 193 -7.94 -16.02 1.20
N VAL A 194 -8.75 -15.28 0.45
CA VAL A 194 -9.23 -13.96 0.84
C VAL A 194 -10.21 -14.13 2.01
N GLY A 195 -10.08 -13.31 3.05
CA GLY A 195 -10.87 -13.43 4.25
C GLY A 195 -10.53 -12.36 5.29
N GLY A 196 -11.14 -12.44 6.46
CA GLY A 196 -11.03 -11.41 7.49
C GLY A 196 -11.76 -10.13 7.10
N THR A 197 -11.72 -9.11 7.96
CA THR A 197 -12.36 -7.80 7.74
C THR A 197 -11.39 -6.79 7.16
N ALA A 198 -11.82 -5.57 6.80
CA ALA A 198 -10.87 -4.52 6.41
C ALA A 198 -10.16 -3.85 7.60
N GLY A 199 -10.45 -4.26 8.83
CA GLY A 199 -9.90 -3.67 10.06
C GLY A 199 -10.56 -2.35 10.48
N ASP A 200 -11.44 -1.77 9.65
CA ASP A 200 -12.26 -0.60 9.97
C ASP A 200 -13.57 -0.96 10.67
N SER A 201 -14.02 -2.21 10.57
CA SER A 201 -15.23 -2.74 11.17
C SER A 201 -15.11 -4.25 11.38
N PHE A 202 -15.80 -4.76 12.40
CA PHE A 202 -15.74 -6.17 12.80
C PHE A 202 -17.14 -6.75 13.02
N PRO A 203 -17.31 -8.08 12.95
CA PRO A 203 -18.56 -8.75 13.29
C PRO A 203 -19.09 -8.32 14.66
N LEU A 204 -20.41 -8.19 14.76
CA LEU A 204 -21.07 -7.89 16.02
C LEU A 204 -21.09 -9.13 16.93
N PHE A 205 -20.98 -8.91 18.24
CA PHE A 205 -21.08 -9.96 19.27
C PHE A 205 -20.09 -11.12 19.05
N LEU A 206 -18.80 -10.80 19.09
CA LEU A 206 -17.73 -11.79 18.92
C LEU A 206 -17.98 -13.06 19.74
N SER A 207 -17.88 -14.21 19.08
CA SER A 207 -17.95 -15.51 19.75
C SER A 207 -16.77 -15.70 20.70
N ASP A 208 -16.89 -16.59 21.69
CA ASP A 208 -15.78 -16.86 22.61
C ASP A 208 -14.55 -17.41 21.89
N THR A 209 -14.75 -18.09 20.77
CA THR A 209 -13.67 -18.52 19.86
C THR A 209 -12.97 -17.32 19.24
N GLN A 210 -13.71 -16.37 18.66
CA GLN A 210 -13.16 -15.15 18.05
C GLN A 210 -12.42 -14.28 19.08
N LYS A 211 -12.93 -14.19 20.32
CA LYS A 211 -12.24 -13.46 21.41
C LYS A 211 -10.89 -14.07 21.79
N ARG A 212 -10.73 -15.40 21.63
CA ARG A 212 -9.54 -16.16 22.01
C ARG A 212 -8.53 -16.31 20.87
N GLN A 213 -9.01 -16.56 19.66
CA GLN A 213 -8.18 -16.79 18.46
C GLN A 213 -7.82 -15.50 17.74
N GLY A 214 -8.54 -14.42 18.04
CA GLY A 214 -8.34 -13.11 17.47
C GLY A 214 -9.16 -12.87 16.21
N LEU A 215 -9.12 -11.61 15.74
CA LEU A 215 -9.83 -11.19 14.55
C LEU A 215 -8.89 -11.08 13.37
N ASP A 216 -9.25 -11.79 12.31
CA ASP A 216 -8.55 -11.74 11.04
C ASP A 216 -8.89 -10.46 10.29
N THR A 217 -7.84 -9.83 9.76
CA THR A 217 -7.93 -8.67 8.87
C THR A 217 -7.32 -9.00 7.52
N TRP A 218 -7.98 -8.58 6.46
CA TRP A 218 -7.41 -8.55 5.13
C TRP A 218 -6.49 -7.33 5.04
N ALA A 219 -5.23 -7.55 4.67
CA ALA A 219 -4.28 -6.48 4.35
C ALA A 219 -4.09 -6.40 2.83
N PRO A 220 -4.82 -5.52 2.11
CA PRO A 220 -4.76 -5.44 0.65
C PRO A 220 -3.35 -5.22 0.09
N GLN A 221 -2.56 -4.38 0.76
CA GLN A 221 -1.19 -4.06 0.35
C GLN A 221 -0.25 -5.25 0.48
N ALA A 222 -0.45 -6.07 1.52
CA ALA A 222 0.30 -7.30 1.69
C ALA A 222 -0.29 -8.47 0.88
N LYS A 223 -1.55 -8.37 0.43
CA LYS A 223 -2.34 -9.43 -0.25
C LYS A 223 -2.54 -10.70 0.58
N ARG A 224 -2.64 -10.55 1.91
CA ARG A 224 -2.81 -11.67 2.84
C ARG A 224 -3.74 -11.31 3.99
N VAL A 225 -4.24 -12.34 4.65
CA VAL A 225 -4.85 -12.24 5.96
C VAL A 225 -3.73 -12.05 7.01
N MET A 226 -3.98 -11.15 7.96
CA MET A 226 -3.17 -10.94 9.16
C MET A 226 -4.04 -11.23 10.39
N ALA A 227 -3.49 -11.97 11.33
CA ALA A 227 -4.13 -12.20 12.62
C ALA A 227 -3.81 -11.00 13.52
N ASP A 228 -4.67 -9.98 13.53
CA ASP A 228 -4.30 -8.66 14.06
C ASP A 228 -4.64 -8.47 15.54
N LEU A 229 -5.67 -9.13 16.07
CA LEU A 229 -6.25 -8.75 17.37
C LEU A 229 -6.41 -9.92 18.33
N ASN A 230 -5.35 -10.28 19.05
CA ASN A 230 -5.50 -11.06 20.28
C ASN A 230 -5.92 -10.12 21.43
N SER A 231 -6.93 -10.50 22.21
CA SER A 231 -7.48 -9.66 23.29
C SER A 231 -6.42 -9.38 24.37
N ALA A 232 -5.70 -8.26 24.24
CA ALA A 232 -4.59 -7.93 25.13
C ALA A 232 -5.07 -7.28 26.44
N ARG A 233 -6.11 -6.42 26.40
CA ARG A 233 -6.66 -5.71 27.56
C ARG A 233 -7.99 -5.01 27.25
N ALA A 234 -8.92 -5.00 28.20
CA ALA A 234 -10.11 -4.15 28.11
C ALA A 234 -9.72 -2.67 28.32
N LEU A 235 -10.12 -1.79 27.40
CA LEU A 235 -9.90 -0.35 27.47
C LEU A 235 -11.27 0.36 27.50
N ASN A 236 -11.42 1.35 28.37
CA ASN A 236 -12.58 2.22 28.37
C ASN A 236 -12.20 3.55 27.70
N SER A 237 -12.68 3.77 26.48
CA SER A 237 -12.38 4.98 25.68
C SER A 237 -13.46 6.06 25.78
N ALA A 238 -14.59 5.79 26.43
CA ALA A 238 -15.76 6.68 26.47
C ALA A 238 -15.98 7.31 27.86
N GLY A 239 -14.89 7.72 28.53
CA GLY A 239 -14.93 8.34 29.87
C GLY A 239 -14.67 9.84 29.95
N SER A 240 -14.30 10.52 28.85
CA SER A 240 -14.10 11.98 28.87
C SER A 240 -15.41 12.67 28.50
N GLN A 241 -16.10 13.16 29.53
CA GLN A 241 -17.32 13.95 29.40
C GLN A 241 -17.11 15.15 28.45
N LEU A 242 -18.02 15.30 27.49
CA LEU A 242 -18.32 16.57 26.84
C LEU A 242 -18.87 17.51 27.93
N ASN A 243 -17.98 18.20 28.64
CA ASN A 243 -18.34 19.37 29.43
C ASN A 243 -18.18 20.60 28.54
N THR A 244 -19.28 21.01 27.93
CA THR A 244 -19.53 22.38 27.46
C THR A 244 -20.70 22.93 28.22
#